data_AF-A0AAU2E740-F1
#
_entry.id   AF-A0AAU2E740-F1
#
_cell.length_a   1.000
_cell.length_b   1.000
_cell.length_c   1.000
_cell.angle_alpha   90.00
_cell.angle_beta   90.00
_cell.angle_gamma   90.00
#
_symmetry.space_group_name_H-M   'P 1'
#
loop_
_entity.id
_entity.type
_entity.pdbx_description
1 polymer ?
#
loop_
_entity_poly.entity_id
_entity_poly.type
_entity_poly.pdbx_seq_one_letter_code
_entity_poly.pdbx_strand_id
1 'polypeptide(L)'
;MQRITTAYQDLRHPRRSFARTIARTGPYRDLVGELGSLAELVDDTDIDCDVCFSYLLEAAVPVLVRISMVGPYAVLARAGQDGRIELITGDRDCRSDLERSALHVLLRHQVMVLSADQLEHPVALDLPEIDRPTVHHALFSPEDGIRPW
;
A
#
# COMPACT_ATOMS: atom_id res chain seq x y z
N MET A 1 -11.86 -5.49 7.73
CA MET A 1 -11.65 -5.60 9.20
C MET A 1 -11.08 -6.94 9.65
N GLN A 2 -11.65 -8.09 9.28
CA GLN A 2 -11.18 -9.41 9.77
C GLN A 2 -9.68 -9.66 9.57
N ARG A 3 -9.10 -9.26 8.42
CA ARG A 3 -7.66 -9.38 8.13
C ARG A 3 -6.77 -8.58 9.09
N ILE A 4 -7.19 -7.37 9.47
CA ILE A 4 -6.47 -6.52 10.45
C ILE A 4 -6.44 -7.22 11.80
N THR A 5 -7.60 -7.71 12.28
CA THR A 5 -7.66 -8.48 13.53
C THR A 5 -6.79 -9.74 13.48
N THR A 6 -6.78 -10.46 12.35
CA THR A 6 -5.94 -11.65 12.18
C THR A 6 -4.45 -11.32 12.22
N ALA A 7 -4.01 -10.25 11.55
CA ALA A 7 -2.59 -9.89 11.49
C ALA A 7 -2.06 -9.37 12.83
N TYR A 8 -2.80 -8.45 13.47
CA TYR A 8 -2.36 -7.81 14.71
C TYR A 8 -2.67 -8.62 15.97
N GLN A 9 -3.60 -9.59 15.90
CA GLN A 9 -4.07 -10.45 16.98
C GLN A 9 -4.76 -9.70 18.13
N ASP A 10 -4.06 -8.78 18.78
CA ASP A 10 -4.59 -7.85 19.79
C ASP A 10 -4.51 -6.42 19.25
N LEU A 11 -5.66 -5.82 18.96
CA LEU A 11 -5.72 -4.46 18.42
C LEU A 11 -5.41 -3.37 19.46
N ARG A 12 -5.46 -3.69 20.76
CA ARG A 12 -5.08 -2.77 21.84
C ARG A 12 -3.59 -2.83 22.16
N HIS A 13 -2.93 -3.92 21.77
CA HIS A 13 -1.48 -4.07 21.89
C HIS A 13 -0.91 -4.60 20.57
N PRO A 14 -1.00 -3.81 19.48
CA PRO A 14 -0.71 -4.30 18.14
C PRO A 14 0.75 -4.73 18.01
N ARG A 15 0.96 -5.98 17.58
CA ARG A 15 2.28 -6.52 17.29
C ARG A 15 2.52 -6.51 15.78
N ARG A 16 3.62 -5.89 15.36
CA ARG A 16 4.01 -5.73 13.94
C ARG A 16 5.00 -6.78 13.44
N SER A 17 5.39 -7.73 14.28
CA SER A 17 6.36 -8.79 13.95
C SER A 17 5.97 -9.66 12.74
N PHE A 18 4.69 -9.66 12.34
CA PHE A 18 4.25 -10.32 11.12
C PHE A 18 4.90 -9.72 9.86
N ALA A 19 5.22 -8.42 9.84
CA ALA A 19 5.79 -7.76 8.66
C ALA A 19 7.12 -8.41 8.24
N ARG A 20 8.02 -8.63 9.20
CA ARG A 20 9.28 -9.37 9.01
C ARG A 20 9.06 -10.80 8.51
N THR A 21 8.00 -11.45 8.98
CA THR A 21 7.67 -12.82 8.52
C THR A 21 7.19 -12.80 7.08
N ILE A 22 6.27 -11.90 6.75
CA ILE A 22 5.69 -11.76 5.41
C ILE A 22 6.76 -11.39 4.38
N ALA A 23 7.62 -10.41 4.68
CA ALA A 23 8.71 -10.03 3.79
C ALA A 23 9.65 -11.18 3.46
N ARG A 24 9.97 -12.03 4.45
CA ARG A 24 10.80 -13.22 4.23
C ARG A 24 10.12 -14.27 3.36
N THR A 25 8.79 -14.39 3.44
CA THR A 25 8.04 -15.36 2.62
C THR A 25 7.79 -14.87 1.19
N GLY A 26 7.84 -13.56 0.95
CA GLY A 26 7.69 -12.96 -0.38
C GLY A 26 6.38 -13.35 -1.10
N PRO A 27 5.18 -13.19 -0.48
CA PRO A 27 3.94 -13.71 -1.04
C PRO A 27 3.54 -13.05 -2.36
N TYR A 28 4.09 -11.87 -2.68
CA TYR A 28 3.82 -11.13 -3.90
C TYR A 28 4.96 -11.22 -4.92
N ARG A 29 5.84 -12.22 -4.84
CA ARG A 29 7.02 -12.33 -5.73
C ARG A 29 6.65 -12.28 -7.21
N ASP A 30 5.61 -13.02 -7.60
CA ASP A 30 5.17 -13.08 -9.00
C ASP A 30 4.57 -11.74 -9.45
N LEU A 31 3.77 -11.10 -8.59
CA LEU A 31 3.22 -9.76 -8.82
C LEU A 31 4.35 -8.73 -9.00
N VAL A 32 5.32 -8.72 -8.09
CA VAL A 32 6.46 -7.80 -8.11
C VAL A 32 7.32 -8.03 -9.35
N GLY A 33 7.55 -9.29 -9.74
CA GLY A 33 8.25 -9.63 -10.98
C GLY A 33 7.51 -9.11 -12.22
N GLU A 34 6.18 -9.16 -12.22
CA GLU A 34 5.39 -8.62 -13.32
C GLU A 34 5.40 -7.09 -13.36
N LEU A 35 5.35 -6.41 -12.21
CA LEU A 35 5.53 -4.95 -12.14
C LEU A 35 6.92 -4.54 -12.68
N GLY A 36 7.97 -5.25 -12.28
CA GLY A 36 9.33 -5.01 -12.78
C GLY A 36 9.54 -5.32 -14.27
N SER A 37 8.57 -5.95 -14.93
CA SER A 37 8.58 -6.11 -16.40
C SER A 37 7.98 -4.91 -17.14
N LEU A 38 7.25 -4.04 -16.44
CA LEU A 38 6.62 -2.85 -17.02
C LEU A 38 7.57 -1.65 -17.11
N ALA A 39 8.43 -1.48 -16.09
CA ALA A 39 9.41 -0.41 -15.98
C ALA A 39 10.51 -0.80 -14.97
N GLU A 40 11.53 0.04 -14.83
CA GLU A 40 12.47 -0.09 -13.71
C GLU A 40 11.73 0.06 -12.37
N LEU A 41 11.92 -0.91 -11.49
CA LEU A 41 11.22 -1.02 -10.21
C LEU A 41 12.24 -0.83 -9.08
N VAL A 42 12.05 0.23 -8.30
CA VAL A 42 12.84 0.53 -7.10
C VAL A 42 12.09 0.01 -5.87
N ASP A 43 12.77 -0.76 -5.03
CA ASP A 43 12.26 -1.20 -3.73
C ASP A 43 12.63 -0.15 -2.66
N ASP A 44 11.60 0.46 -2.07
CA ASP A 44 11.68 1.49 -1.03
C ASP A 44 11.02 0.99 0.28
N THR A 45 11.00 -0.33 0.49
CA THR A 45 10.34 -0.93 1.65
C THR A 45 11.13 -0.68 2.95
N ASP A 46 10.57 0.10 3.87
CA ASP A 46 11.05 0.21 5.25
C ASP A 46 10.29 -0.76 6.17
N ILE A 47 10.81 -1.98 6.33
CA ILE A 47 10.16 -3.02 7.11
C ILE A 47 10.12 -2.76 8.63
N ASP A 48 10.92 -1.80 9.12
CA ASP A 48 10.97 -1.48 10.54
C ASP A 48 9.85 -0.51 10.92
N CYS A 49 9.42 0.32 9.98
CA CYS A 49 8.37 1.31 10.15
C CYS A 49 7.03 0.88 9.54
N ASP A 50 7.07 0.27 8.34
CA ASP A 50 5.89 -0.06 7.55
C ASP A 50 5.37 -1.50 7.74
N VAL A 51 4.10 -1.68 7.43
CA VAL A 51 3.42 -2.98 7.30
C VAL A 51 2.99 -3.25 5.86
N CYS A 52 3.72 -2.68 4.89
CA CYS A 52 3.57 -2.89 3.46
C CYS A 52 4.93 -3.00 2.75
N PHE A 53 4.93 -3.58 1.56
CA PHE A 53 6.00 -3.38 0.59
C PHE A 53 5.77 -2.06 -0.13
N SER A 54 6.83 -1.28 -0.36
CA SER A 54 6.77 0.00 -1.07
C SER A 54 7.67 -0.04 -2.29
N TYR A 55 7.11 0.25 -3.45
CA TYR A 55 7.83 0.24 -4.71
C TYR A 55 7.56 1.50 -5.51
N LEU A 56 8.58 1.98 -6.24
CA LEU A 56 8.42 3.00 -7.28
C LEU A 56 8.67 2.37 -8.65
N LEU A 57 7.74 2.58 -9.58
CA LEU A 57 7.94 2.36 -10.99
C LEU A 57 8.46 3.66 -11.61
N GLU A 58 9.68 3.61 -12.14
CA GLU A 58 10.34 4.76 -12.75
C GLU A 58 9.70 5.14 -14.08
N ALA A 59 9.37 6.42 -14.23
CA ALA A 59 8.81 7.01 -15.44
C ALA A 59 9.01 8.53 -15.40
N ALA A 60 8.55 9.24 -16.44
CA ALA A 60 8.53 10.70 -16.43
C ALA A 60 7.75 11.28 -15.23
N VAL A 61 6.71 10.57 -14.78
CA VAL A 61 6.05 10.78 -13.49
C VAL A 61 6.05 9.42 -12.78
N PRO A 62 6.84 9.25 -11.71
CA PRO A 62 6.94 7.97 -11.01
C PRO A 62 5.59 7.51 -10.45
N VAL A 63 5.37 6.20 -10.48
CA VAL A 63 4.17 5.56 -9.96
C VAL A 63 4.52 4.80 -8.68
N LEU A 64 3.92 5.20 -7.57
CA LEU A 64 4.06 4.54 -6.27
C LEU A 64 3.10 3.35 -6.18
N VAL A 65 3.64 2.20 -5.78
CA VAL A 65 2.88 0.97 -5.51
C VAL A 65 3.19 0.53 -4.09
N ARG A 66 2.22 0.62 -3.18
CA ARG A 66 2.34 0.06 -1.83
C ARG A 66 1.44 -1.17 -1.72
N ILE A 67 1.96 -2.31 -1.28
CA ILE A 67 1.22 -3.58 -1.15
C ILE A 67 1.22 -4.02 0.30
N SER A 68 0.04 -4.14 0.90
CA SER A 68 -0.11 -4.47 2.32
C SER A 68 0.40 -5.88 2.65
N MET A 69 1.09 -6.00 3.78
CA MET A 69 1.45 -7.29 4.37
C MET A 69 0.32 -7.90 5.22
N VAL A 70 -0.74 -7.12 5.50
CA VAL A 70 -1.90 -7.54 6.30
C VAL A 70 -2.97 -8.24 5.45
N GLY A 71 -2.99 -8.00 4.15
CA GLY A 71 -3.92 -8.63 3.21
C GLY A 71 -3.70 -8.15 1.77
N PRO A 72 -4.50 -8.65 0.81
CA PRO A 72 -4.36 -8.34 -0.62
C PRO A 72 -4.93 -6.95 -0.93
N TYR A 73 -4.31 -5.92 -0.36
CA TYR A 73 -4.68 -4.53 -0.52
C TYR A 73 -3.48 -3.74 -1.03
N ALA A 74 -3.73 -2.78 -1.90
CA ALA A 74 -2.68 -1.89 -2.40
C ALA A 74 -3.13 -0.44 -2.46
N VAL A 75 -2.13 0.44 -2.47
CA VAL A 75 -2.23 1.82 -2.93
C VAL A 75 -1.45 1.90 -4.24
N LEU A 76 -2.10 2.45 -5.26
CA LEU A 76 -1.46 2.85 -6.51
C LEU A 76 -1.63 4.36 -6.63
N ALA A 77 -0.54 5.09 -6.80
CA ALA A 77 -0.57 6.54 -6.79
C ALA A 77 0.52 7.16 -7.66
N ARG A 78 0.36 8.45 -7.97
CA ARG A 78 1.35 9.27 -8.66
C ARG A 78 1.48 10.63 -7.99
N ALA A 79 2.54 11.35 -8.31
CA ALA A 79 2.60 12.78 -8.02
C ALA A 79 1.62 13.56 -8.91
N GLY A 80 0.76 14.36 -8.28
CA GLY A 80 -0.11 15.35 -8.91
C GLY A 80 0.67 16.62 -9.30
N GLN A 81 0.06 17.44 -10.16
CA GLN A 81 0.71 18.65 -10.66
C GLN A 81 0.90 19.74 -9.60
N ASP A 82 0.14 19.68 -8.51
CA ASP A 82 0.20 20.59 -7.36
C ASP A 82 1.10 20.05 -6.24
N GLY A 83 1.84 18.95 -6.48
CA GLY A 83 2.68 18.28 -5.50
C GLY A 83 1.92 17.38 -4.53
N ARG A 84 0.59 17.24 -4.68
CA ARG A 84 -0.21 16.27 -3.91
C ARG A 84 -0.09 14.87 -4.50
N ILE A 85 -0.42 13.86 -3.70
CA ILE A 85 -0.49 12.48 -4.21
C ILE A 85 -1.87 12.25 -4.82
N GLU A 86 -1.93 11.76 -6.05
CA GLU A 86 -3.17 11.36 -6.70
C GLU A 86 -3.29 9.83 -6.70
N LEU A 87 -4.37 9.31 -6.11
CA LEU A 87 -4.67 7.88 -6.10
C LEU A 87 -5.24 7.42 -7.45
N ILE A 88 -4.83 6.23 -7.88
CA ILE A 88 -5.27 5.59 -9.11
C ILE A 88 -6.08 4.36 -8.72
N THR A 89 -7.40 4.48 -8.71
CA THR A 89 -8.31 3.42 -8.21
C THR A 89 -8.99 2.65 -9.34
N GLY A 90 -8.94 3.16 -10.56
CA GLY A 90 -9.52 2.52 -11.74
C GLY A 90 -8.99 3.10 -13.06
N ASP A 91 -9.41 2.49 -14.16
CA ASP A 91 -9.01 2.87 -15.53
C ASP A 91 -9.20 4.34 -15.89
N ARG A 92 -10.22 4.97 -15.30
CA ARG A 92 -10.55 6.39 -15.51
C ARG A 92 -9.56 7.35 -14.85
N ASP A 93 -8.85 6.87 -13.84
CA ASP A 93 -7.88 7.67 -13.09
C ASP A 93 -6.49 7.62 -13.77
N CYS A 94 -6.27 6.65 -14.66
CA CYS A 94 -5.00 6.42 -15.35
C CYS A 94 -4.74 7.49 -16.42
N ARG A 95 -3.56 8.10 -16.37
CA ARG A 95 -3.03 9.09 -17.33
C ARG A 95 -2.00 8.49 -18.29
N SER A 96 -1.51 7.28 -18.02
CA SER A 96 -0.53 6.59 -18.88
C SER A 96 -0.82 5.09 -19.01
N ASP A 97 -0.22 4.48 -20.03
CA ASP A 97 -0.28 3.02 -20.24
C ASP A 97 0.44 2.25 -19.13
N LEU A 98 1.48 2.85 -18.52
CA LEU A 98 2.19 2.27 -17.37
C LEU A 98 1.26 2.16 -16.17
N GLU A 99 0.56 3.24 -15.82
CA GLU A 99 -0.40 3.26 -14.71
C GLU A 99 -1.52 2.25 -14.92
N ARG A 100 -2.07 2.19 -16.13
CA ARG A 100 -3.11 1.21 -16.51
C ARG A 100 -2.59 -0.22 -16.40
N SER A 101 -1.37 -0.46 -16.87
CA SER A 101 -0.74 -1.80 -16.81
C SER A 101 -0.46 -2.22 -15.38
N ALA A 102 0.08 -1.31 -14.55
CA ALA A 102 0.33 -1.56 -13.13
C ALA A 102 -0.97 -1.85 -12.36
N LEU A 103 -2.03 -1.07 -12.60
CA LEU A 103 -3.37 -1.33 -12.08
C LEU A 103 -3.86 -2.74 -12.48
N HIS A 104 -3.74 -3.10 -13.76
CA HIS A 104 -4.16 -4.42 -14.24
C HIS A 104 -3.32 -5.58 -13.70
N VAL A 105 -2.03 -5.36 -13.40
CA VAL A 105 -1.21 -6.35 -12.68
C VAL A 105 -1.81 -6.57 -11.28
N LEU A 106 -2.03 -5.51 -10.50
CA LEU A 106 -2.60 -5.61 -9.15
C LEU A 106 -3.94 -6.36 -9.17
N LEU A 107 -4.84 -5.99 -10.08
CA LEU A 107 -6.16 -6.62 -10.19
C LEU A 107 -6.10 -8.09 -10.60
N ARG A 108 -5.20 -8.47 -11.53
CA ARG A 108 -5.03 -9.88 -11.96
C ARG A 108 -4.48 -10.75 -10.84
N HIS A 109 -3.63 -10.20 -9.98
CA HIS A 109 -3.14 -10.86 -8.76
C HIS A 109 -4.12 -10.75 -7.59
N GLN A 110 -5.37 -10.33 -7.84
CA GLN A 110 -6.44 -10.23 -6.84
C GLN A 110 -6.11 -9.27 -5.68
N VAL A 111 -5.25 -8.29 -5.92
CA VAL A 111 -4.93 -7.23 -4.97
C VAL A 111 -5.87 -6.04 -5.20
N MET A 112 -6.63 -5.70 -4.17
CA MET A 112 -7.61 -4.61 -4.21
C MET A 112 -6.91 -3.26 -4.03
N VAL A 113 -7.03 -2.37 -5.03
CA VAL A 113 -6.56 -0.99 -4.91
C VAL A 113 -7.57 -0.17 -4.13
N LEU A 114 -7.12 0.49 -3.06
CA LEU A 114 -7.99 1.22 -2.13
C LEU A 114 -8.16 2.69 -2.53
N SER A 115 -9.38 3.21 -2.38
CA SER A 115 -9.68 4.64 -2.55
C SER A 115 -9.35 5.46 -1.29
N ALA A 116 -9.30 6.78 -1.43
CA ALA A 116 -9.12 7.71 -0.31
C ALA A 116 -10.14 7.46 0.82
N ASP A 117 -11.44 7.40 0.48
CA ASP A 117 -12.51 7.12 1.45
C ASP A 117 -12.30 5.81 2.22
N GLN A 118 -11.77 4.78 1.55
CA GLN A 118 -11.48 3.50 2.18
C GLN A 118 -10.26 3.58 3.10
N LEU A 119 -9.19 4.24 2.66
CA LEU A 119 -7.96 4.45 3.43
C LEU A 119 -8.19 5.32 4.68
N GLU A 120 -9.12 6.25 4.60
CA GLU A 120 -9.50 7.15 5.68
C GLU A 120 -10.50 6.55 6.66
N HIS A 121 -11.07 5.39 6.33
CA HIS A 121 -12.04 4.74 7.20
C HIS A 121 -11.41 4.43 8.56
N PRO A 122 -12.05 4.83 9.69
CA PRO A 122 -11.50 4.57 11.03
C PRO A 122 -11.41 3.08 11.34
N VAL A 123 -10.42 2.70 12.14
CA VAL A 123 -10.26 1.34 12.64
C VAL A 123 -9.98 1.37 14.14
N ALA A 124 -10.45 0.34 14.85
CA ALA A 124 -10.23 0.18 16.29
C ALA A 124 -8.84 -0.43 16.57
N LEU A 125 -7.78 0.21 16.06
CA LEU A 125 -6.38 -0.10 16.35
C LEU A 125 -5.89 0.93 17.36
N ASP A 126 -5.15 0.52 18.38
CA ASP A 126 -4.55 1.44 19.35
C ASP A 126 -3.10 1.72 18.96
N LEU A 127 -2.82 2.96 18.57
CA LEU A 127 -1.49 3.41 18.14
C LEU A 127 -1.10 4.60 19.02
N PRO A 128 0.00 4.53 19.79
CA PRO A 128 0.33 5.49 20.85
C PRO A 128 0.35 6.98 20.44
N GLU A 129 0.57 7.27 19.16
CA GLU A 129 0.74 8.63 18.63
C GLU A 129 -0.37 9.04 17.64
N ILE A 130 -1.37 8.19 17.44
CA ILE A 130 -2.44 8.43 16.46
C ILE A 130 -3.80 8.38 17.16
N ASP A 131 -4.42 9.55 17.34
CA ASP A 131 -5.72 9.70 18.01
C ASP A 131 -6.86 8.94 17.31
N ARG A 132 -6.80 8.87 15.97
CA ARG A 132 -7.82 8.23 15.14
C ARG A 132 -7.21 7.38 14.04
N PRO A 133 -6.78 6.15 14.37
CA PRO A 133 -6.21 5.23 13.40
C PRO A 133 -7.21 4.90 12.30
N THR A 134 -6.68 4.69 11.10
CA THR A 134 -7.47 4.40 9.90
C THR A 134 -6.96 3.16 9.19
N VAL A 135 -7.69 2.75 8.15
CA VAL A 135 -7.27 1.64 7.28
C VAL A 135 -5.86 1.86 6.72
N HIS A 136 -5.49 3.09 6.36
CA HIS A 136 -4.13 3.39 5.94
C HIS A 136 -3.09 3.01 7.00
N HIS A 137 -3.27 3.44 8.25
CA HIS A 137 -2.38 3.11 9.35
C HIS A 137 -2.26 1.59 9.59
N ALA A 138 -3.39 0.89 9.49
CA ALA A 138 -3.43 -0.55 9.73
C ALA A 138 -2.88 -1.39 8.58
N LEU A 139 -2.80 -0.86 7.35
CA LEU A 139 -2.42 -1.64 6.17
C LEU A 139 -1.08 -1.23 5.56
N PHE A 140 -0.57 -0.03 5.86
CA PHE A 140 0.62 0.53 5.21
C PHE A 140 1.60 1.14 6.21
N SER A 141 1.30 2.30 6.79
CA SER A 141 2.21 3.00 7.70
C SER A 141 1.52 3.36 9.03
N PRO A 142 1.80 2.64 10.12
CA PRO A 142 1.23 2.91 11.44
C PRO A 142 1.66 4.26 12.04
N GLU A 143 2.74 4.85 11.54
CA GLU A 143 3.39 6.04 12.11
C GLU A 143 3.20 7.29 11.23
N ASP A 144 2.66 7.15 10.01
CA ASP A 144 2.38 8.27 9.12
C ASP A 144 1.21 9.13 9.62
N GLY A 145 1.53 10.27 10.23
CA GLY A 145 0.55 11.29 10.61
C GLY A 145 0.11 12.21 9.45
N ILE A 146 0.82 12.21 8.33
CA ILE A 146 0.59 13.13 7.19
C ILE A 146 0.00 12.33 6.02
N ARG A 147 -1.24 12.67 5.64
CA ARG A 147 -1.92 12.10 4.46
C ARG A 147 -1.90 13.11 3.31
N PRO A 148 -1.12 12.87 2.24
CA PRO A 148 -0.87 13.86 1.19
C PRO A 148 -1.86 13.80 0.01
N TRP A 149 -2.97 13.05 0.11
CA TRP A 149 -4.00 12.96 -0.93
C TRP A 149 -5.20 13.87 -0.64
#